data_AF-A0A7S0Z1Y5-F1
#
_entry.id   AF-A0A7S0Z1Y5-F1
#
_cell.length_a   1.000
_cell.length_b   1.000
_cell.length_c   1.000
_cell.angle_alpha   90.00
_cell.angle_beta   90.00
_cell.angle_gamma   90.00
#
_symmetry.space_group_name_H-M   'P 1'
#
loop_
_entity.id
_entity.type
_entity.pdbx_description
1 polymer ?
#
loop_
_entity_poly.entity_id
_entity_poly.type
_entity_poly.pdbx_seq_one_letter_code
_entity_poly.pdbx_strand_id
1 'polypeptide(L)'
;GVYHSIVRSARVHVTSLPPLAVAPASVSAVPGGPAGASVRSIIVSWEEPPSGAEFVTGYIVELSRAASFSSVDASREVPAANRTVVVDPLVKGACYYYRVKARNAGGIGPPLASSACVSVVEAPSEVSGVSLRATSDTQLLAEWRPPLDSGDGTPGGIPILEYLVESVVLSTGAV
;
A
#
# COMPACT_ATOMS: atom_id res chain seq x y z
N GLY A 1 -68.61 13.85 40.74
CA GLY A 1 -68.06 12.70 39.99
C GLY A 1 -66.55 12.76 40.11
N VAL A 2 -65.92 11.68 40.57
CA VAL A 2 -64.47 11.62 40.79
C VAL A 2 -63.79 11.30 39.46
N TYR A 3 -62.90 12.17 39.00
CA TYR A 3 -62.03 11.89 37.85
C TYR A 3 -60.84 11.06 38.31
N HIS A 4 -60.78 9.80 37.87
CA HIS A 4 -59.56 8.98 37.98
C HIS A 4 -58.69 9.26 36.74
N SER A 5 -57.70 10.13 36.86
CA SER A 5 -56.68 10.26 35.82
C SER A 5 -55.70 9.09 35.91
N ILE A 6 -55.75 8.17 34.95
CA ILE A 6 -54.72 7.15 34.78
C ILE A 6 -53.53 7.80 34.07
N VAL A 7 -52.48 8.15 34.80
CA VAL A 7 -51.20 8.52 34.18
C VAL A 7 -50.52 7.22 33.74
N ARG A 8 -50.56 6.91 32.44
CA ARG A 8 -49.74 5.83 31.87
C ARG A 8 -48.37 6.40 31.53
N SER A 9 -47.39 6.23 32.41
CA SER A 9 -46.00 6.51 32.08
C SER A 9 -45.48 5.44 31.12
N ALA A 10 -45.30 5.79 29.85
CA ALA A 10 -44.57 4.96 28.91
C ALA A 10 -43.07 5.23 29.08
N ARG A 11 -42.28 4.19 29.39
CA ARG A 11 -40.81 4.27 29.29
C ARG A 11 -40.45 4.21 27.81
N VAL A 12 -40.13 5.36 27.22
CA VAL A 12 -39.45 5.41 25.92
C VAL A 12 -38.01 4.97 26.16
N HIS A 13 -37.60 3.85 25.58
CA HIS A 13 -36.18 3.53 25.48
C HIS A 13 -35.61 4.44 24.41
N VAL A 14 -35.03 5.56 24.82
CA VAL A 14 -34.20 6.37 23.94
C VAL A 14 -32.92 5.57 23.74
N THR A 15 -32.86 4.74 22.69
CA THR A 15 -31.61 4.10 22.29
C THR A 15 -30.75 5.19 21.68
N SER A 16 -29.74 5.66 22.41
CA SER A 16 -28.69 6.50 21.86
C SER A 16 -28.06 5.79 20.66
N LEU A 17 -27.76 6.54 19.59
CA LEU A 17 -27.06 5.98 18.44
C LEU A 17 -25.74 5.33 18.89
N PRO A 18 -25.35 4.18 18.30
CA PRO A 18 -24.09 3.54 18.64
C PRO A 18 -22.90 4.47 18.34
N PRO A 19 -21.81 4.40 19.13
CA PRO A 19 -20.63 5.21 18.89
C PRO A 19 -19.97 4.84 17.55
N LEU A 20 -19.34 5.83 16.92
CA LEU A 20 -18.52 5.61 15.72
C LEU A 20 -17.41 4.60 16.00
N ALA A 21 -16.94 3.91 14.95
CA ALA A 21 -15.81 3.02 15.05
C ALA A 21 -14.55 3.75 15.54
N VAL A 22 -13.69 3.04 16.25
CA VAL A 22 -12.38 3.57 16.69
C VAL A 22 -11.37 3.41 15.55
N ALA A 23 -10.40 4.33 15.45
CA ALA A 23 -9.35 4.23 14.44
C ALA A 23 -8.50 2.95 14.64
N PRO A 24 -7.91 2.41 13.55
CA PRO A 24 -6.91 1.34 13.63
C PRO A 24 -5.77 1.68 14.60
N ALA A 25 -5.12 0.67 15.19
CA ALA A 25 -4.00 0.89 16.11
C ALA A 25 -2.71 1.32 15.39
N SER A 26 -2.45 0.73 14.22
CA SER A 26 -1.28 1.04 13.39
C SER A 26 -1.61 0.87 11.91
N VAL A 27 -0.86 1.56 11.05
CA VAL A 27 -0.94 1.44 9.58
C VAL A 27 0.48 1.38 9.02
N SER A 28 0.69 0.55 8.01
CA SER A 28 1.93 0.46 7.24
C SER A 28 1.61 0.20 5.77
N ALA A 29 2.56 0.49 4.88
CA ALA A 29 2.40 0.21 3.47
C ALA A 29 3.73 -0.09 2.78
N VAL A 30 3.68 -0.94 1.75
CA VAL A 30 4.82 -1.32 0.91
C VAL A 30 4.40 -1.37 -0.56
N PRO A 31 5.33 -1.21 -1.52
CA PRO A 31 5.03 -1.49 -2.93
C PRO A 31 4.49 -2.92 -3.11
N GLY A 32 3.50 -3.09 -3.99
CA GLY A 32 2.72 -4.34 -4.09
C GLY A 32 3.36 -5.49 -4.87
N GLY A 33 4.69 -5.54 -4.94
CA GLY A 33 5.45 -6.59 -5.62
C GLY A 33 6.88 -6.68 -5.07
N PRO A 34 7.71 -7.58 -5.61
CA PRO A 34 9.07 -7.76 -5.12
C PRO A 34 9.89 -6.47 -5.29
N ALA A 35 10.86 -6.26 -4.40
CA ALA A 35 11.75 -5.11 -4.46
C ALA A 35 12.40 -5.03 -5.85
N GLY A 36 12.30 -3.86 -6.50
CA GLY A 36 12.87 -3.63 -7.82
C GLY A 36 12.01 -4.08 -9.01
N ALA A 37 10.79 -4.60 -8.81
CA ALA A 37 9.85 -4.82 -9.91
C ALA A 37 9.04 -3.56 -10.25
N SER A 38 8.59 -3.44 -11.49
CA SER A 38 7.64 -2.41 -11.90
C SER A 38 6.27 -2.72 -11.33
N VAL A 39 5.89 -2.04 -10.25
CA VAL A 39 4.61 -2.27 -9.58
C VAL A 39 3.81 -0.98 -9.54
N ARG A 40 2.56 -1.03 -10.02
CA ARG A 40 1.60 0.10 -9.94
C ARG A 40 0.58 -0.09 -8.84
N SER A 41 1.02 -0.66 -7.72
CA SER A 41 0.18 -0.99 -6.59
C SER A 41 0.94 -0.78 -5.28
N ILE A 42 0.20 -0.48 -4.23
CA ILE A 42 0.70 -0.42 -2.86
C ILE A 42 -0.13 -1.40 -2.04
N ILE A 43 0.55 -2.25 -1.27
CA ILE A 43 -0.08 -3.07 -0.23
C ILE A 43 -0.12 -2.24 1.03
N VAL A 44 -1.33 -1.96 1.51
CA VAL A 44 -1.56 -1.30 2.80
C VAL A 44 -1.95 -2.35 3.82
N SER A 45 -1.36 -2.30 5.00
CA SER A 45 -1.64 -3.18 6.13
C SER A 45 -1.94 -2.37 7.38
N TRP A 46 -2.76 -2.92 8.28
CA TRP A 46 -3.16 -2.25 9.52
C TRP A 46 -3.47 -3.24 10.62
N GLU A 47 -3.41 -2.76 11.86
CA GLU A 47 -3.86 -3.48 13.04
C GLU A 47 -5.26 -3.03 13.46
N GLU A 48 -5.99 -3.93 14.12
CA GLU A 48 -7.34 -3.64 14.60
C GLU A 48 -7.35 -2.47 15.59
N PRO A 49 -8.50 -1.78 15.76
CA PRO A 49 -8.62 -0.77 16.78
C PRO A 49 -8.34 -1.34 18.18
N PRO A 50 -7.68 -0.57 19.08
CA PRO A 50 -7.35 -1.05 20.43
C PRO A 50 -8.59 -1.29 21.31
N SER A 51 -9.76 -0.81 20.89
CA SER A 51 -11.04 -1.03 21.56
C SER A 51 -12.17 -1.08 20.53
N GLY A 52 -13.16 -1.95 20.76
CA GLY A 52 -14.31 -2.10 19.88
C GLY A 52 -14.01 -2.78 18.54
N ALA A 53 -12.90 -3.52 18.46
CA ALA A 53 -12.52 -4.31 17.28
C ALA A 53 -13.60 -5.34 16.90
N GLU A 54 -14.26 -5.94 17.90
CA GLU A 54 -15.35 -6.90 17.75
C GLU A 54 -16.60 -6.33 17.09
N PHE A 55 -16.75 -5.00 17.10
CA PHE A 55 -17.88 -4.31 16.47
C PHE A 55 -17.54 -3.82 15.06
N VAL A 56 -16.29 -3.94 14.62
CA VAL A 56 -15.88 -3.53 13.29
C VAL A 56 -16.52 -4.45 12.25
N THR A 57 -17.18 -3.84 11.26
CA THR A 57 -17.83 -4.51 10.13
C THR A 57 -17.01 -4.38 8.84
N GLY A 58 -16.09 -3.42 8.77
CA GLY A 58 -15.19 -3.26 7.64
C GLY A 58 -14.18 -2.13 7.81
N TYR A 59 -13.30 -1.99 6.82
CA TYR A 59 -12.31 -0.92 6.76
C TYR A 59 -12.39 -0.20 5.42
N ILE A 60 -12.09 1.09 5.44
CA ILE A 60 -11.92 1.94 4.25
C ILE A 60 -10.46 2.36 4.21
N VAL A 61 -9.77 1.99 3.14
CA VAL A 61 -8.37 2.36 2.87
C VAL A 61 -8.37 3.41 1.78
N GLU A 62 -7.66 4.52 1.99
CA GLU A 62 -7.56 5.62 1.03
C GLU A 62 -6.10 5.98 0.81
N LEU A 63 -5.75 6.27 -0.44
CA LEU A 63 -4.45 6.79 -0.84
C LEU A 63 -4.62 8.20 -1.40
N SER A 64 -3.63 9.06 -1.11
CA SER A 64 -3.56 10.42 -1.63
C SER A 64 -2.11 10.83 -1.87
N ARG A 65 -1.86 11.57 -2.94
CA ARG A 65 -0.57 12.24 -3.16
C ARG A 65 -0.38 13.46 -2.26
N ALA A 66 -1.45 13.94 -1.61
CA ALA A 66 -1.41 15.04 -0.66
C ALA A 66 -1.51 14.50 0.78
N ALA A 67 -0.55 14.85 1.64
CA ALA A 67 -0.55 14.44 3.05
C ALA A 67 -1.81 14.87 3.83
N SER A 68 -2.44 15.98 3.40
CA SER A 68 -3.68 16.49 3.98
C SER A 68 -4.92 15.70 3.57
N PHE A 69 -4.80 14.77 2.62
CA PHE A 69 -5.94 14.09 1.98
C PHE A 69 -6.99 15.09 1.43
N SER A 70 -6.55 16.24 0.92
CA SER A 70 -7.43 17.22 0.25
C SER A 70 -8.12 16.63 -0.99
N SER A 71 -7.51 15.62 -1.60
CA SER A 71 -8.10 14.79 -2.64
C SER A 71 -7.74 13.33 -2.38
N VAL A 72 -8.69 12.41 -2.53
CA VAL A 72 -8.43 10.98 -2.49
C VAL A 72 -8.17 10.51 -3.91
N ASP A 73 -6.98 9.96 -4.17
CA ASP A 73 -6.61 9.44 -5.49
C ASP A 73 -7.12 8.00 -5.69
N ALA A 74 -7.18 7.19 -4.62
CA ALA A 74 -7.72 5.84 -4.65
C ALA A 74 -8.36 5.45 -3.31
N SER A 75 -9.39 4.60 -3.35
CA SER A 75 -10.06 4.07 -2.17
C SER A 75 -10.49 2.62 -2.34
N ARG A 76 -10.42 1.83 -1.26
CA ARG A 76 -10.89 0.44 -1.18
C ARG A 76 -11.65 0.22 0.12
N GLU A 77 -12.81 -0.40 0.02
CA GLU A 77 -13.53 -0.93 1.17
C GLU A 77 -13.29 -2.43 1.28
N VAL A 78 -13.01 -2.92 2.49
CA VAL A 78 -12.77 -4.35 2.75
C VAL A 78 -13.53 -4.84 3.98
N PRO A 79 -13.86 -6.15 4.04
CA PRO A 79 -14.51 -6.74 5.21
C PRO A 79 -13.65 -6.66 6.47
N ALA A 80 -14.27 -6.76 7.65
CA ALA A 80 -13.58 -6.73 8.95
C ALA A 80 -12.52 -7.83 9.13
N ALA A 81 -12.61 -8.93 8.37
CA ALA A 81 -11.64 -10.02 8.38
C ALA A 81 -10.31 -9.66 7.69
N ASN A 82 -10.26 -8.55 6.94
CA ASN A 82 -9.06 -8.12 6.24
C ASN A 82 -8.24 -7.18 7.11
N ARG A 83 -6.92 -7.36 7.06
CA ARG A 83 -5.90 -6.50 7.70
C ARG A 83 -4.85 -6.02 6.72
N THR A 84 -5.08 -6.31 5.44
CA THR A 84 -4.26 -5.89 4.33
C THR A 84 -5.12 -5.77 3.07
N VAL A 85 -4.74 -4.85 2.17
CA VAL A 85 -5.36 -4.70 0.85
C VAL A 85 -4.34 -4.18 -0.14
N VAL A 86 -4.43 -4.68 -1.38
CA VAL A 86 -3.71 -4.13 -2.53
C VAL A 86 -4.53 -2.97 -3.09
N VAL A 87 -3.89 -1.82 -3.27
CA VAL A 87 -4.50 -0.65 -3.92
C VAL A 87 -3.80 -0.41 -5.25
N ASP A 88 -4.55 -0.63 -6.32
CA ASP A 88 -4.12 -0.51 -7.72
C ASP A 88 -5.28 -0.07 -8.61
N PRO A 89 -4.99 0.45 -9.83
CA PRO A 89 -3.67 0.89 -10.31
C PRO A 89 -3.32 2.31 -9.83
N LEU A 90 -2.03 2.57 -9.63
CA LEU A 90 -1.49 3.87 -9.20
C LEU A 90 -0.61 4.51 -10.27
N VAL A 91 -0.38 5.82 -10.14
CA VAL A 91 0.46 6.59 -11.07
C VAL A 91 1.93 6.27 -10.81
N LYS A 92 2.69 6.03 -11.88
CA LYS A 92 4.13 5.72 -11.80
C LYS A 92 4.92 6.89 -11.24
N GLY A 93 5.95 6.62 -10.44
CA GLY A 93 6.84 7.63 -9.86
C GLY A 93 6.15 8.55 -8.83
N ALA A 94 4.88 8.31 -8.51
CA ALA A 94 4.16 9.11 -7.53
C ALA A 94 4.34 8.53 -6.12
N CYS A 95 4.42 9.42 -5.14
CA CYS A 95 4.42 9.08 -3.72
C CYS A 95 3.01 9.25 -3.14
N TYR A 96 2.51 8.24 -2.44
CA TYR A 96 1.17 8.24 -1.86
C TYR A 96 1.24 8.13 -0.34
N TYR A 97 0.60 9.07 0.34
CA TYR A 97 0.16 8.92 1.72
C TYR A 97 -1.03 7.97 1.76
N TYR A 98 -1.18 7.23 2.84
CA TYR A 98 -2.24 6.25 3.02
C TYR A 98 -2.93 6.45 4.37
N ARG A 99 -4.23 6.18 4.43
CA ARG A 99 -4.98 6.18 5.69
C ARG A 99 -6.01 5.07 5.72
N VAL A 100 -6.29 4.58 6.91
CA VAL A 100 -7.29 3.53 7.14
C VAL A 100 -8.33 4.02 8.14
N LYS A 101 -9.61 3.78 7.84
CA LYS A 101 -10.75 4.06 8.72
C LYS A 101 -11.48 2.76 9.01
N ALA A 102 -11.86 2.54 10.27
CA ALA A 102 -12.76 1.44 10.62
C ALA A 102 -14.22 1.85 10.45
N ARG A 103 -15.10 0.87 10.26
CA ARG A 103 -16.55 1.05 10.16
C ARG A 103 -17.26 0.07 11.09
N ASN A 104 -18.30 0.53 11.78
CA ASN A 104 -19.20 -0.30 12.60
C ASN A 104 -20.66 0.14 12.40
N ALA A 105 -21.59 -0.36 13.23
CA ALA A 105 -23.00 0.03 13.21
C ALA A 105 -23.25 1.52 13.55
N GLY A 106 -22.33 2.18 14.28
CA GLY A 106 -22.37 3.62 14.54
C GLY A 106 -21.91 4.45 13.35
N GLY A 107 -21.12 3.89 12.45
CA GLY A 107 -20.65 4.53 11.23
C GLY A 107 -19.15 4.40 11.04
N ILE A 108 -18.60 5.34 10.27
CA ILE A 108 -17.17 5.38 9.93
C ILE A 108 -16.43 6.19 11.00
N GLY A 109 -15.37 5.60 11.54
CA GLY A 109 -14.50 6.21 12.53
C GLY A 109 -13.53 7.25 11.96
N PRO A 110 -12.78 7.93 12.84
CA PRO A 110 -11.67 8.78 12.41
C PRO A 110 -10.60 7.95 11.67
N PRO A 111 -9.89 8.56 10.70
CA PRO A 111 -8.80 7.89 10.01
C PRO A 111 -7.55 7.80 10.88
N LEU A 112 -6.77 6.74 10.69
CA LEU A 112 -5.35 6.72 11.01
C LEU A 112 -4.55 6.93 9.71
N ALA A 113 -3.85 8.05 9.60
CA ALA A 113 -3.09 8.44 8.41
C ALA A 113 -1.59 8.23 8.60
N SER A 114 -0.89 7.94 7.50
CA SER A 114 0.56 7.80 7.47
C SER A 114 1.26 9.15 7.61
N SER A 115 2.41 9.16 8.28
CA SER A 115 3.30 10.33 8.36
C SER A 115 4.23 10.45 7.15
N ALA A 116 4.54 9.32 6.51
CA ALA A 116 5.36 9.23 5.31
C ALA A 116 4.54 8.68 4.15
N CYS A 117 4.93 9.04 2.94
CA CYS A 117 4.37 8.50 1.71
C CYS A 117 5.17 7.28 1.25
N VAL A 118 4.53 6.42 0.44
CA VAL A 118 5.16 5.28 -0.23
C VAL A 118 5.20 5.56 -1.71
N SER A 119 6.40 5.46 -2.31
CA SER A 119 6.61 5.67 -3.73
C SER A 119 6.26 4.42 -4.53
N VAL A 120 5.52 4.63 -5.61
CA VAL A 120 5.31 3.64 -6.66
C VAL A 120 6.53 3.66 -7.57
N VAL A 121 7.48 2.75 -7.32
CA VAL A 121 8.70 2.60 -8.11
C VAL A 121 8.50 1.65 -9.28
N GLU A 122 9.04 2.03 -10.42
CA GLU A 122 9.24 1.18 -11.59
C GLU A 122 10.57 0.40 -11.39
N ALA A 123 10.72 -0.76 -12.04
CA ALA A 123 12.02 -1.40 -12.12
C ALA A 123 12.98 -0.46 -12.87
N PRO A 124 14.29 -0.48 -12.54
CA PRO A 124 15.29 0.09 -13.41
C PRO A 124 15.16 -0.50 -14.81
N SER A 125 15.44 0.31 -15.83
CA SER A 125 15.51 -0.18 -17.21
C SER A 125 16.61 -1.25 -17.35
N GLU A 126 16.56 -2.04 -18.42
CA GLU A 126 17.65 -2.95 -18.74
C GLU A 126 18.98 -2.19 -18.92
N VAL A 127 20.09 -2.84 -18.55
CA VAL A 127 21.43 -2.36 -18.89
C VAL A 127 21.61 -2.36 -20.41
N SER A 128 22.37 -1.41 -20.93
CA SER A 128 22.58 -1.27 -22.38
C SER A 128 24.04 -1.41 -22.76
N GLY A 129 24.35 -1.68 -24.04
CA GLY A 129 25.74 -1.76 -24.50
C GLY A 129 26.55 -2.87 -23.85
N VAL A 130 25.92 -4.00 -23.53
CA VAL A 130 26.59 -5.18 -22.99
C VAL A 130 27.63 -5.66 -24.00
N SER A 131 28.89 -5.72 -23.57
CA SER A 131 30.00 -6.24 -24.35
C SER A 131 30.81 -7.20 -23.49
N LEU A 132 31.25 -8.29 -24.11
CA LEU A 132 32.03 -9.35 -23.48
C LEU A 132 33.33 -9.48 -24.27
N ARG A 133 34.48 -9.43 -23.57
CA ARG A 133 35.78 -9.72 -24.16
C ARG A 133 36.56 -10.71 -23.29
N ALA A 134 37.26 -11.64 -23.92
CA ALA A 134 38.22 -12.48 -23.21
C ALA A 134 39.46 -11.65 -22.86
N THR A 135 39.82 -11.64 -21.58
CA THR A 135 41.10 -11.07 -21.11
C THR A 135 42.15 -12.15 -20.91
N SER A 136 41.72 -13.41 -20.77
CA SER A 136 42.57 -14.60 -20.78
C SER A 136 41.73 -15.84 -21.13
N ASP A 137 42.37 -17.01 -21.19
CA ASP A 137 41.69 -18.30 -21.37
C ASP A 137 40.71 -18.66 -20.23
N THR A 138 40.77 -17.93 -19.10
CA THR A 138 39.95 -18.18 -17.91
C THR A 138 39.16 -16.96 -17.44
N GLN A 139 39.29 -15.82 -18.11
CA GLN A 139 38.68 -14.57 -17.69
C GLN A 139 37.93 -13.88 -18.83
N LEU A 140 36.71 -13.47 -18.51
CA LEU A 140 35.88 -12.62 -19.35
C LEU A 140 35.71 -11.28 -18.65
N LEU A 141 35.89 -10.21 -19.40
CA LEU A 141 35.55 -8.87 -18.99
C LEU A 141 34.22 -8.49 -19.65
N ALA A 142 33.20 -8.39 -18.80
CA ALA A 142 31.89 -7.88 -19.15
C ALA A 142 31.84 -6.37 -18.85
N GLU A 143 31.43 -5.59 -19.83
CA GLU A 143 31.20 -4.15 -19.70
C GLU A 143 29.79 -3.82 -20.18
N TRP A 144 29.12 -2.93 -19.48
CA TRP A 144 27.79 -2.45 -19.85
C TRP A 144 27.63 -0.99 -19.44
N ARG A 145 26.62 -0.35 -19.98
CA ARG A 145 26.16 0.97 -19.58
C ARG A 145 25.04 0.83 -18.56
N PRO A 146 24.99 1.71 -17.54
CA PRO A 146 23.93 1.70 -16.55
C PRO A 146 22.54 1.91 -17.19
N PRO A 147 21.45 1.53 -16.52
CA PRO A 147 20.08 1.80 -16.94
C PRO A 147 19.84 3.29 -17.20
N LEU A 148 19.05 3.60 -18.22
CA LEU A 148 18.69 4.99 -18.58
C LEU A 148 17.69 5.62 -17.60
N ASP A 149 16.84 4.81 -16.98
CA ASP A 149 15.91 5.20 -15.93
C ASP A 149 16.10 4.23 -14.75
N SER A 150 16.26 4.78 -13.55
CA SER A 150 16.34 4.01 -12.30
C SER A 150 14.98 3.51 -11.81
N GLY A 151 13.91 3.90 -12.52
CA GLY A 151 12.54 3.49 -12.23
C GLY A 151 11.74 4.47 -11.37
N ASP A 152 12.32 5.61 -10.96
CA ASP A 152 11.58 6.66 -10.23
C ASP A 152 11.03 7.78 -11.15
N GLY A 153 11.32 7.71 -12.45
CA GLY A 153 10.87 8.71 -13.42
C GLY A 153 11.66 10.02 -13.42
N THR A 154 12.80 10.08 -12.74
CA THR A 154 13.73 11.23 -12.81
C THR A 154 14.94 10.92 -13.69
N PRO A 155 15.34 11.82 -14.61
CA PRO A 155 16.64 11.73 -15.27
C PRO A 155 17.75 11.88 -14.22
N GLY A 156 18.42 10.78 -13.86
CA GLY A 156 19.46 10.74 -12.82
C GLY A 156 19.16 9.77 -11.67
N GLY A 157 17.89 9.54 -11.37
CA GLY A 157 17.40 8.38 -10.62
C GLY A 157 17.80 8.19 -9.15
N ILE A 158 17.20 7.18 -8.51
CA ILE A 158 17.71 6.51 -7.30
C ILE A 158 19.02 5.79 -7.67
N PRO A 159 20.06 5.80 -6.82
CA PRO A 159 21.28 5.05 -7.11
C PRO A 159 20.99 3.55 -7.32
N ILE A 160 21.43 3.02 -8.46
CA ILE A 160 21.49 1.57 -8.69
C ILE A 160 22.34 0.96 -7.57
N LEU A 161 21.75 0.03 -6.82
CA LEU A 161 22.41 -0.58 -5.67
C LEU A 161 23.35 -1.72 -6.09
N GLU A 162 22.92 -2.55 -7.06
CA GLU A 162 23.67 -3.71 -7.51
C GLU A 162 23.32 -4.11 -8.95
N TYR A 163 24.18 -4.92 -9.56
CA TYR A 163 23.94 -5.59 -10.83
C TYR A 163 24.01 -7.10 -10.61
N LEU A 164 22.99 -7.84 -11.05
CA LEU A 164 23.03 -9.29 -11.11
C LEU A 164 23.65 -9.72 -12.45
N VAL A 165 24.74 -10.48 -12.40
CA VAL A 165 25.41 -11.04 -13.58
C VAL A 165 25.27 -12.55 -13.55
N GLU A 166 24.57 -13.10 -14.53
CA GLU A 166 24.43 -14.54 -14.71
C GLU A 166 25.29 -15.01 -15.89
N SER A 167 25.98 -16.14 -15.72
CA SER A 167 26.75 -16.78 -16.78
C SER A 167 26.31 -18.24 -16.94
N VAL A 168 26.11 -18.66 -18.19
CA VAL A 168 25.73 -20.02 -18.53
C VAL A 168 26.82 -20.61 -19.41
N VAL A 169 27.40 -21.72 -18.96
CA VAL A 169 28.33 -22.51 -19.78
C VAL A 169 27.50 -23.38 -20.71
N LEU A 170 27.48 -23.02 -21.99
CA LEU A 170 26.88 -23.87 -23.02
C LEU A 170 27.94 -24.91 -23.39
N SER A 171 27.75 -26.16 -22.94
CA SER A 171 28.54 -27.27 -23.48
C SER A 171 28.02 -27.56 -24.88
N THR A 172 28.80 -27.20 -25.90
CA THR A 172 28.62 -27.79 -27.22
C THR A 172 29.02 -29.26 -27.08
N GLY A 173 28.03 -30.15 -27.02
CA GLY A 173 28.27 -31.59 -27.05
C GLY A 173 29.13 -31.92 -28.27
N ALA A 174 30.28 -32.56 -28.03
CA ALA A 174 31.13 -33.08 -29.10
C ALA A 174 30.35 -34.15 -29.87
N VAL A 175 30.30 -34.01 -31.20
CA VAL A 175 29.85 -35.03 -32.16
C VAL A 175 30.93 -36.10 -32.29
#